data_AF-A0A450X447-F1
#
_entry.id   AF-A0A450X447-F1
#
_cell.length_a   1.000
_cell.length_b   1.000
_cell.length_c   1.000
_cell.angle_alpha   90.00
_cell.angle_beta   90.00
_cell.angle_gamma   90.00
#
_symmetry.space_group_name_H-M   'P 1'
#
loop_
_entity.id
_entity.type
_entity.pdbx_description
1 polymer ?
#
loop_
_entity_poly.entity_id
_entity_poly.type
_entity_poly.pdbx_seq_one_letter_code
_entity_poly.pdbx_strand_id
1 'polypeptide(L)'
;MGRIEVGDAILVSGPVGDHGIAVLLAWEKSELQGKLQFGTSRVPSITRALLLLRELHFMRGSIRRIFVTVPHEIHRGTGFGIRLRQSDIPVRDSVQTVCEILGYDPLYLVYEGRVMVVVDPSEADEALAVFRPAEGDQEAESVGTVEGVSQRQAPSRQAT
;
A
#
# COMPACT_ATOMS: atom_id res chain seq x y z
N MET A 1 -3.19 -8.89 15.50
CA MET A 1 -4.31 -8.55 14.59
C MET A 1 -5.66 -8.50 15.30
N GLY A 2 -5.76 -8.80 16.59
CA GLY A 2 -7.05 -8.81 17.31
C GLY A 2 -7.67 -7.45 17.63
N ARG A 3 -7.08 -6.33 17.18
CA ARG A 3 -7.68 -5.00 17.24
C ARG A 3 -8.31 -4.57 15.91
N ILE A 4 -8.10 -5.31 14.82
CA ILE A 4 -8.66 -4.95 13.52
C ILE A 4 -10.17 -5.18 13.59
N GLU A 5 -10.95 -4.20 13.10
CA GLU A 5 -12.40 -4.22 13.10
C GLU A 5 -12.97 -3.98 11.69
N VAL A 6 -14.23 -4.39 11.49
CA VAL A 6 -14.95 -4.12 10.24
C VAL A 6 -15.23 -2.63 10.14
N GLY A 7 -14.90 -2.03 9.00
CA GLY A 7 -15.01 -0.60 8.78
C GLY A 7 -13.69 0.15 8.92
N ASP A 8 -12.65 -0.46 9.48
CA ASP A 8 -11.33 0.17 9.59
C ASP A 8 -10.83 0.66 8.22
N ALA A 9 -10.23 1.84 8.21
CA ALA A 9 -9.60 2.42 7.04
C ALA A 9 -8.22 1.79 6.79
N ILE A 10 -7.89 1.58 5.51
CA ILE A 10 -6.58 1.09 5.08
C ILE A 10 -5.83 2.22 4.41
N LEU A 11 -4.71 2.61 5.00
CA LEU A 11 -3.91 3.74 4.51
C LEU A 11 -2.52 3.27 4.11
N VAL A 12 -1.93 3.96 3.14
CA VAL A 12 -0.58 3.68 2.63
C VAL A 12 0.25 4.95 2.69
N SER A 13 1.54 4.82 3.04
CA SER A 13 2.43 5.97 3.24
C SER A 13 3.07 6.50 1.94
N GLY A 14 2.51 6.17 0.78
CA GLY A 14 3.05 6.57 -0.53
C GLY A 14 2.92 5.53 -1.63
N PRO A 15 3.44 5.87 -2.83
CA PRO A 15 3.16 5.17 -4.07
C PRO A 15 3.73 3.75 -4.12
N VAL A 16 3.05 2.91 -4.91
CA VAL A 16 3.39 1.51 -5.13
C VAL A 16 4.26 1.35 -6.38
N GLY A 17 5.19 0.39 -6.35
CA GLY A 17 5.97 -0.01 -7.51
C GLY A 17 7.29 0.73 -7.74
N ASP A 18 7.49 1.89 -7.09
CA ASP A 18 8.71 2.70 -7.18
C ASP A 18 9.99 1.86 -7.07
N HIS A 19 10.14 1.12 -5.96
CA HIS A 19 11.33 0.30 -5.72
C HIS A 19 11.47 -0.84 -6.74
N GLY A 20 10.37 -1.54 -7.05
CA GLY A 20 10.39 -2.66 -7.99
C GLY A 20 10.83 -2.23 -9.39
N ILE A 21 10.30 -1.11 -9.89
CA ILE A 21 10.73 -0.53 -11.17
C ILE A 21 12.18 -0.04 -11.11
N ALA A 22 12.60 0.62 -10.02
CA ALA A 22 13.99 1.06 -9.86
C ALA A 22 14.98 -0.10 -10.01
N VAL A 23 14.70 -1.22 -9.34
CA VAL A 23 15.54 -2.42 -9.38
C VAL A 23 15.51 -3.04 -10.77
N LEU A 24 14.33 -3.15 -11.39
CA LEU A 24 14.18 -3.75 -12.71
C LEU A 24 14.95 -2.97 -13.78
N LEU A 25 14.79 -1.64 -13.82
CA LEU A 25 15.49 -0.79 -14.77
C LEU A 25 17.02 -0.83 -14.57
N ALA A 26 17.47 -0.97 -13.32
CA ALA A 26 18.88 -1.18 -13.01
C ALA A 26 19.42 -2.51 -13.50
N TRP A 27 18.60 -3.57 -13.48
CA TRP A 27 18.98 -4.87 -14.00
C TRP A 27 19.04 -4.89 -15.53
N GLU A 28 18.09 -4.24 -16.21
CA GLU A 28 18.04 -4.20 -17.68
C GLU A 28 19.08 -3.26 -18.31
N LYS A 29 19.85 -2.51 -17.50
CA LYS A 29 20.72 -1.41 -17.99
C LYS A 29 19.96 -0.45 -18.91
N SER A 30 18.70 -0.19 -18.57
CA SER A 30 17.80 0.57 -19.42
C SER A 30 18.16 2.05 -19.42
N GLU A 31 18.12 2.71 -20.59
CA GLU A 31 18.29 4.16 -20.71
C GLU A 31 17.20 4.96 -19.94
N LEU A 32 16.12 4.28 -19.54
CA LEU A 32 15.05 4.86 -18.71
C LEU A 32 15.49 5.16 -17.28
N GLN A 33 16.59 4.57 -16.78
CA GLN A 33 17.08 4.79 -15.41
C GLN A 33 17.34 6.26 -15.08
N GLY A 34 17.88 7.02 -16.04
CA GLY A 34 18.32 8.41 -15.80
C GLY A 34 17.19 9.41 -15.56
N LYS A 35 15.93 9.02 -15.78
CA LYS A 35 14.76 9.90 -15.64
C LYS A 35 13.95 9.66 -14.37
N LEU A 36 14.18 8.56 -13.66
CA LEU A 36 13.34 8.13 -12.54
C LEU A 36 14.10 8.21 -11.22
N GLN A 37 13.69 9.15 -10.37
CA GLN A 37 14.15 9.20 -8.98
C GLN A 37 13.08 8.59 -8.09
N PHE A 38 13.48 7.59 -7.31
CA PHE A 38 12.59 6.91 -6.36
C PHE A 38 13.08 7.19 -4.94
N GLY A 39 12.21 7.76 -4.12
CA GLY A 39 12.53 8.09 -2.74
C GLY A 39 12.40 6.89 -1.81
N THR A 40 13.40 6.64 -0.96
CA THR A 40 13.26 5.75 0.19
C THR A 40 12.83 6.59 1.39
N SER A 41 11.62 6.36 1.90
CA SER A 41 11.11 7.15 3.03
C SER A 41 11.78 6.74 4.34
N ARG A 42 11.85 7.67 5.31
CA ARG A 42 12.31 7.41 6.68
C ARG A 42 11.23 6.67 7.47
N VAL A 43 11.05 5.38 7.17
CA VAL A 43 10.07 4.51 7.83
C VAL A 43 10.13 4.59 9.37
N PRO A 44 11.31 4.61 10.05
CA PRO A 44 11.36 4.62 11.50
C PRO A 44 10.75 5.86 12.18
N SER A 45 10.80 7.05 11.57
CA SER A 45 10.20 8.25 12.16
C SER A 45 8.68 8.25 12.00
N ILE A 46 8.20 7.81 10.83
CA ILE A 46 6.76 7.70 10.54
C ILE A 46 6.13 6.66 11.47
N THR A 47 6.73 5.48 11.61
CA THR A 47 6.18 4.43 12.47
C THR A 47 6.13 4.83 13.94
N ARG A 48 7.11 5.58 14.43
CA ARG A 48 7.08 6.11 15.81
C ARG A 48 5.95 7.09 16.05
N ALA A 49 5.68 7.98 15.09
CA ALA A 49 4.58 8.93 15.19
C ALA A 49 3.21 8.23 15.13
N LEU A 50 3.05 7.25 14.24
CA LEU A 50 1.82 6.45 14.15
C LEU A 50 1.52 5.68 15.43
N LEU A 51 2.53 5.22 16.17
CA LEU A 51 2.33 4.51 17.43
C LEU A 51 1.73 5.38 18.55
N LEU A 52 1.61 6.70 18.34
CA LEU A 52 0.94 7.61 19.28
C LEU A 52 -0.59 7.63 19.09
N LEU A 53 -1.08 7.17 17.93
CA LEU A 53 -2.50 7.05 17.63
C LEU A 53 -3.13 5.94 18.48
N ARG A 54 -4.27 6.24 19.11
CA ARG A 54 -4.90 5.30 20.06
C ARG A 54 -5.61 4.18 19.32
N GLU A 55 -6.23 4.51 18.20
CA GLU A 55 -7.01 3.62 17.35
C GLU A 55 -6.23 3.13 16.11
N LEU A 56 -4.89 3.11 16.23
CA LEU A 56 -4.07 2.29 15.34
C LEU A 56 -4.27 0.80 15.64
N HIS A 57 -4.91 0.09 14.73
CA HIS A 57 -5.28 -1.32 14.89
C HIS A 57 -4.22 -2.27 14.33
N PHE A 58 -3.54 -1.86 13.26
CA PHE A 58 -2.47 -2.62 12.65
C PHE A 58 -1.52 -1.73 11.85
N MET A 59 -0.24 -2.12 11.84
CA MET A 59 0.79 -1.45 11.05
C MET A 59 1.75 -2.50 10.48
N ARG A 60 2.08 -2.38 9.20
CA ARG A 60 3.05 -3.24 8.53
C ARG A 60 4.00 -2.41 7.67
N GLY A 61 5.29 -2.49 8.01
CA GLY A 61 6.36 -1.98 7.16
C GLY A 61 6.65 -2.91 5.98
N SER A 62 7.24 -2.35 4.94
CA SER A 62 7.26 -2.98 3.62
C SER A 62 8.63 -3.56 3.20
N ILE A 63 9.46 -4.04 4.14
CA ILE A 63 10.78 -4.61 3.76
C ILE A 63 10.58 -5.89 2.96
N ARG A 64 10.99 -5.90 1.67
CA ARG A 64 10.86 -7.04 0.75
C ARG A 64 9.44 -7.60 0.65
N ARG A 65 8.42 -6.73 0.68
CA ARG A 65 7.02 -7.14 0.57
C ARG A 65 6.41 -6.60 -0.70
N ILE A 66 5.48 -7.37 -1.26
CA ILE A 66 4.61 -6.90 -2.34
C ILE A 66 3.38 -6.25 -1.71
N PHE A 67 2.84 -5.21 -2.33
CA PHE A 67 1.70 -4.44 -1.82
C PHE A 67 0.52 -5.32 -1.40
N VAL A 68 0.07 -6.22 -2.29
CA VAL A 68 -1.09 -7.11 -2.04
C VAL A 68 -0.86 -8.14 -0.94
N THR A 69 0.39 -8.36 -0.50
CA THR A 69 0.68 -9.34 0.55
C THR A 69 0.10 -8.91 1.89
N VAL A 70 0.07 -7.61 2.20
CA VAL A 70 -0.43 -7.11 3.49
C VAL A 70 -1.93 -7.35 3.67
N PRO A 71 -2.81 -7.01 2.70
CA PRO A 71 -4.22 -7.41 2.72
C PRO A 71 -4.41 -8.92 2.92
N HIS A 72 -3.62 -9.75 2.24
CA HIS A 72 -3.68 -11.20 2.39
C HIS A 72 -3.29 -11.67 3.80
N GLU A 73 -2.28 -11.06 4.42
CA GLU A 73 -1.93 -11.34 5.81
C GLU A 73 -3.09 -10.98 6.76
N ILE A 74 -3.72 -9.82 6.56
CA ILE A 74 -4.86 -9.39 7.39
C ILE A 74 -6.01 -10.39 7.24
N HIS A 75 -6.38 -10.77 6.02
CA HIS A 75 -7.40 -11.77 5.79
C HIS A 75 -7.07 -13.10 6.46
N ARG A 76 -5.83 -13.60 6.32
CA ARG A 76 -5.41 -14.85 6.96
C ARG A 76 -5.41 -14.79 8.48
N GLY A 77 -5.07 -13.64 9.07
CA GLY A 77 -4.98 -13.48 10.52
C GLY A 77 -6.29 -13.11 11.21
N THR A 78 -7.31 -12.65 10.47
CA THR A 78 -8.59 -12.17 11.03
C THR A 78 -9.83 -12.86 10.46
N GLY A 79 -9.76 -13.40 9.24
CA GLY A 79 -10.90 -13.88 8.46
C GLY A 79 -11.69 -12.77 7.75
N PHE A 80 -11.35 -11.50 7.98
CA PHE A 80 -12.02 -10.35 7.37
C PHE A 80 -11.64 -10.16 5.90
N GLY A 81 -12.59 -9.68 5.11
CA GLY A 81 -12.32 -9.26 3.74
C GLY A 81 -11.58 -7.92 3.72
N ILE A 82 -10.81 -7.68 2.66
CA ILE A 82 -10.19 -6.38 2.43
C ILE A 82 -10.69 -5.85 1.09
N ARG A 83 -11.32 -4.66 1.10
CA ARG A 83 -11.73 -3.97 -0.13
C ARG A 83 -10.77 -2.82 -0.40
N LEU A 84 -10.04 -2.90 -1.50
CA LEU A 84 -9.21 -1.80 -1.98
C LEU A 84 -9.91 -1.08 -3.13
N ARG A 85 -9.74 0.24 -3.20
CA ARG A 85 -10.20 1.10 -4.28
C ARG A 85 -9.01 1.39 -5.18
N GLN A 86 -8.99 0.75 -6.35
CA GLN A 86 -7.85 0.82 -7.27
C GLN A 86 -7.52 2.26 -7.69
N SER A 87 -8.53 3.11 -7.86
CA SER A 87 -8.38 4.54 -8.19
C SER A 87 -7.58 5.33 -7.15
N ASP A 88 -7.59 4.86 -5.90
CA ASP A 88 -7.01 5.58 -4.77
C ASP A 88 -5.62 5.03 -4.44
N ILE A 89 -5.19 3.93 -5.06
CA ILE A 89 -3.85 3.39 -4.85
C ILE A 89 -2.86 4.30 -5.58
N PRO A 90 -1.97 5.01 -4.86
CA PRO A 90 -1.01 5.91 -5.49
C PRO A 90 -0.02 5.10 -6.32
N VAL A 91 0.05 5.42 -7.60
CA VAL A 91 1.04 4.88 -8.54
C VAL A 91 1.52 6.05 -9.38
N ARG A 92 2.82 6.30 -9.40
CA ARG A 92 3.40 7.39 -10.21
C ARG A 92 3.21 7.09 -11.69
N ASP A 93 2.90 8.10 -12.48
CA ASP A 93 2.75 7.98 -13.94
C ASP A 93 3.94 7.28 -14.61
N SER A 94 5.14 7.55 -14.14
CA SER A 94 6.35 6.89 -14.63
C SER A 94 6.40 5.39 -14.34
N VAL A 95 5.94 4.97 -13.16
CA VAL A 95 5.83 3.56 -12.79
C VAL A 95 4.76 2.90 -13.65
N GLN A 96 3.60 3.55 -13.78
CA GLN A 96 2.50 3.07 -14.61
C GLN A 96 2.94 2.86 -16.07
N THR A 97 3.63 3.84 -16.65
CA THR A 97 4.15 3.77 -18.02
C THR A 97 5.10 2.59 -18.22
N VAL A 98 6.04 2.37 -17.28
CA VAL A 98 6.99 1.26 -17.38
C VAL A 98 6.28 -0.09 -17.21
N CYS A 99 5.34 -0.18 -16.27
CA CYS A 99 4.51 -1.37 -16.07
C CYS A 99 3.73 -1.73 -17.34
N GLU A 100 3.13 -0.75 -18.01
CA GLU A 100 2.41 -0.94 -19.27
C GLU A 100 3.32 -1.46 -20.41
N ILE A 101 4.52 -0.88 -20.55
CA ILE A 101 5.49 -1.29 -21.57
C ILE A 101 5.95 -2.74 -21.35
N LEU A 102 6.18 -3.11 -20.09
CA LEU A 102 6.79 -4.39 -19.73
C LEU A 102 5.76 -5.49 -19.39
N GLY A 103 4.48 -5.14 -19.31
CA GLY A 103 3.41 -6.08 -18.96
C GLY A 103 3.37 -6.46 -17.48
N TYR A 104 3.81 -5.58 -16.59
CA TYR A 104 3.72 -5.76 -15.14
C TYR A 104 2.51 -5.06 -14.54
N ASP A 105 2.04 -5.55 -13.39
CA ASP A 105 1.09 -4.86 -12.54
C ASP A 105 1.85 -4.23 -11.36
N PRO A 106 1.74 -2.90 -11.12
CA PRO A 106 2.44 -2.24 -10.02
C PRO A 106 2.12 -2.84 -8.65
N LEU A 107 0.91 -3.38 -8.44
CA LEU A 107 0.49 -3.98 -7.17
C LEU A 107 1.25 -5.27 -6.82
N TYR A 108 1.88 -5.88 -7.82
CA TYR A 108 2.70 -7.10 -7.67
C TYR A 108 4.20 -6.82 -7.59
N LEU A 109 4.60 -5.55 -7.71
CA LEU A 109 5.99 -5.14 -7.51
C LEU A 109 6.33 -5.01 -6.02
N VAL A 110 7.64 -5.04 -5.74
CA VAL A 110 8.15 -4.81 -4.38
C VAL A 110 7.78 -3.40 -3.93
N TYR A 111 7.01 -3.36 -2.85
CA TYR A 111 6.66 -2.17 -2.11
C TYR A 111 7.67 -2.02 -0.98
N GLU A 112 8.73 -1.24 -1.14
CA GLU A 112 9.80 -1.09 -0.12
C GLU A 112 9.93 0.36 0.37
N GLY A 113 10.33 0.54 1.63
CA GLY A 113 10.53 1.87 2.24
C GLY A 113 9.22 2.60 2.56
N ARG A 114 8.11 1.87 2.69
CA ARG A 114 6.77 2.41 2.95
C ARG A 114 6.06 1.60 4.05
N VAL A 115 4.89 2.08 4.46
CA VAL A 115 4.08 1.49 5.52
C VAL A 115 2.63 1.44 5.07
N MET A 116 1.97 0.32 5.36
CA MET A 116 0.51 0.20 5.33
C MET A 116 -0.01 0.14 6.77
N VAL A 117 -1.08 0.88 7.05
CA VAL A 117 -1.75 0.88 8.35
C VAL A 117 -3.22 0.56 8.20
N VAL A 118 -3.78 0.02 9.28
CA VAL A 118 -5.21 -0.13 9.49
C VAL A 118 -5.54 0.64 10.76
N VAL A 119 -6.49 1.55 10.66
CA VAL A 119 -6.85 2.50 11.72
C VAL A 119 -8.36 2.69 11.74
N ASP A 120 -8.92 2.98 12.91
CA ASP A 120 -10.32 3.41 13.00
C ASP A 120 -10.56 4.64 12.10
N PRO A 121 -11.70 4.73 11.39
CA PRO A 121 -12.01 5.85 10.50
C PRO A 121 -11.93 7.23 11.19
N SER A 122 -12.16 7.31 12.50
CA SER A 122 -12.08 8.56 13.26
C SER A 122 -10.65 9.13 13.39
N GLU A 123 -9.62 8.29 13.30
CA GLU A 123 -8.20 8.71 13.33
C GLU A 123 -7.54 8.65 11.94
N ALA A 124 -8.29 8.36 10.87
CA ALA A 124 -7.74 8.20 9.52
C ALA A 124 -7.04 9.47 9.00
N ASP A 125 -7.67 10.64 9.18
CA ASP A 125 -7.09 11.92 8.76
C ASP A 125 -5.84 12.29 9.56
N GLU A 126 -5.82 11.97 10.86
CA GLU A 126 -4.66 12.18 11.72
C GLU A 126 -3.49 11.28 11.30
N ALA A 127 -3.77 10.01 11.00
CA ALA A 127 -2.78 9.08 10.46
C ALA A 127 -2.23 9.55 9.10
N LEU A 128 -3.09 10.08 8.21
CA LEU A 128 -2.65 10.68 6.95
C LEU A 128 -1.76 11.90 7.17
N ALA A 129 -2.07 12.75 8.16
CA ALA A 129 -1.24 13.88 8.51
C ALA A 129 0.15 13.45 9.01
N VAL A 130 0.25 12.33 9.74
CA VAL A 130 1.55 11.77 10.17
C VAL A 130 2.42 11.35 8.97
N PHE A 131 1.83 10.92 7.86
CA PHE A 131 2.57 10.60 6.65
C PHE A 131 3.11 11.83 5.90
N ARG A 132 2.68 13.05 6.25
CA ARG A 132 3.10 14.30 5.60
C ARG A 132 4.23 14.98 6.37
N PRO A 133 5.52 14.72 6.09
CA PRO A 133 6.58 15.59 6.57
C PRO A 133 6.58 16.93 5.82
N ALA A 134 7.19 17.96 6.41
CA ALA A 134 7.34 19.30 5.85
C ALA A 134 8.16 19.37 4.54
N GLU A 135 8.87 18.29 4.18
CA GLU A 135 9.71 18.19 2.98
C GLU A 135 9.58 16.79 2.37
N GLY A 136 8.61 16.54 1.50
CA GLY A 136 8.56 15.26 0.79
C GLY A 136 7.32 15.03 -0.07
N ASP A 137 7.58 14.45 -1.24
CA ASP A 137 6.63 14.00 -2.26
C ASP A 137 5.94 12.68 -1.80
N GLN A 138 5.16 12.77 -0.72
CA GLN A 138 4.46 11.63 -0.13
C GLN A 138 2.98 11.65 -0.51
N GLU A 139 2.64 10.83 -1.50
CA GLU A 139 1.28 10.54 -1.94
C GLU A 139 0.61 9.53 -1.00
N ALA A 140 0.55 9.86 0.30
CA ALA A 140 -0.12 9.01 1.26
C ALA A 140 -1.64 9.10 1.09
N GLU A 141 -2.31 7.96 1.10
CA GLU A 141 -3.72 7.89 0.68
C GLU A 141 -4.49 6.79 1.44
N SER A 142 -5.80 7.00 1.58
CA SER A 142 -6.74 5.99 2.04
C SER A 142 -7.18 5.12 0.88
N VAL A 143 -6.66 3.89 0.83
CA VAL A 143 -6.79 2.99 -0.33
C VAL A 143 -7.90 1.97 -0.17
N GLY A 144 -8.52 1.84 1.00
CA GLY A 144 -9.50 0.78 1.21
C GLY A 144 -10.12 0.74 2.59
N THR A 145 -10.88 -0.33 2.82
CA THR A 145 -11.57 -0.63 4.07
C THR A 145 -11.47 -2.11 4.41
N VAL A 146 -11.47 -2.41 5.71
CA VAL A 146 -11.70 -3.77 6.21
C VAL A 146 -13.20 -4.08 6.13
N GLU A 147 -13.52 -5.22 5.53
CA GLU A 147 -14.88 -5.70 5.34
C GLU A 147 -15.17 -6.87 6.27
N GLY A 148 -16.46 -7.20 6.42
CA GLY A 148 -16.90 -8.37 7.17
C GLY A 148 -16.27 -9.68 6.69
N VAL A 149 -16.60 -10.78 7.39
CA VAL A 149 -16.10 -12.12 7.05
C VAL A 149 -16.35 -12.40 5.57
N SER A 150 -15.25 -12.61 4.84
CA SER A 150 -15.31 -12.84 3.40
C SER A 150 -16.04 -14.15 3.15
N GLN A 151 -17.31 -14.11 2.77
CA GLN A 151 -17.92 -15.25 2.09
C GLN A 151 -17.15 -15.42 0.79
N ARG A 152 -16.64 -16.63 0.52
CA ARG A 152 -16.08 -16.93 -0.80
C ARG A 152 -17.17 -16.59 -1.82
N GLN A 153 -16.98 -15.56 -2.62
CA GLN A 153 -17.77 -15.42 -3.84
C GLN A 153 -17.45 -16.66 -4.67
N ALA A 154 -18.41 -17.60 -4.73
CA ALA A 154 -18.36 -18.66 -5.73
C ALA A 154 -18.18 -17.97 -7.09
N PRO A 155 -17.29 -18.49 -7.97
CA PRO A 155 -17.16 -17.91 -9.30
C PRO A 155 -18.55 -17.85 -9.91
N SER A 156 -18.99 -16.65 -10.27
CA SER A 156 -20.22 -16.46 -11.01
C SER A 156 -20.07 -17.31 -12.26
N ARG A 157 -20.80 -18.43 -12.33
CA ARG A 157 -21.06 -19.07 -13.61
C ARG A 157 -21.83 -18.05 -14.42
N GLN A 158 -21.13 -17.22 -15.19
CA GLN A 158 -21.76 -16.53 -16.29
C GLN A 158 -22.26 -17.62 -17.23
N ALA A 159 -23.57 -17.77 -17.23
CA ALA A 159 -24.30 -18.62 -18.13
C ALA A 159 -24.27 -17.99 -19.53
N THR A 160 -24.06 -18.86 -20.52
CA THR A 160 -24.24 -18.71 -21.98
C THR A 160 -23.29 -17.78 -22.73
#